data_AF-A0A3A8L9S9-F1
#
_entry.id   AF-A0A3A8L9S9-F1
#
_cell.length_a   1.000
_cell.length_b   1.000
_cell.length_c   1.000
_cell.angle_alpha   90.00
_cell.angle_beta   90.00
_cell.angle_gamma   90.00
#
_symmetry.space_group_name_H-M   'P 1'
#
loop_
_entity.id
_entity.type
_entity.pdbx_description
1 polymer ?
#
loop_
_entity_poly.entity_id
_entity_poly.type
_entity_poly.pdbx_seq_one_letter_code
_entity_poly.pdbx_strand_id
1 'polypeptide(L)'
;MKRSRTWVVLGFALLVGLGGAWLWMEQQSSDTASPVATAQPQTPAALAVAPAVAAASVKAPPSLQVPEAPLPPGTERPPLMPKELIAQVLEDNKPLGLFMHYHKHVLLDEQGRDAYRKLLSGPDMMKTLADGLKDPGRGEVEPREQYERLMEVDYFKAALAWKDNPQREQLLAHAEDIILQQNIFGGQDTERRYMLAGGKMEMYRLLAEQDMQRALALGERARGTNMEQLTAWMATEEQRRRTQEEQIRLEMQAQARNSAAP
;
A
#
# COMPACT_ATOMS: atom_id res chain seq x y z
N MET A 1 -26.51 56.33 17.08
CA MET A 1 -25.36 57.26 16.91
C MET A 1 -24.43 56.67 15.85
N LYS A 2 -23.91 57.53 14.97
CA LYS A 2 -23.30 57.23 13.66
C LYS A 2 -21.77 57.09 13.74
N ARG A 3 -21.23 56.12 12.96
CA ARG A 3 -19.92 56.09 12.26
C ARG A 3 -18.65 56.14 13.15
N SER A 4 -17.53 55.47 12.84
CA SER A 4 -16.89 55.33 11.54
C SER A 4 -15.90 54.16 11.50
N ARG A 5 -15.78 53.55 10.32
CA ARG A 5 -14.70 52.68 9.87
C ARG A 5 -13.57 53.56 9.35
N THR A 6 -12.32 53.25 9.69
CA THR A 6 -11.13 53.84 9.08
C THR A 6 -10.46 52.82 8.17
N TRP A 7 -10.43 53.15 6.89
CA TRP A 7 -9.59 52.58 5.83
C TRP A 7 -8.77 53.75 5.28
N VAL A 8 -7.44 53.61 5.24
CA VAL A 8 -6.50 54.34 4.36
C VAL A 8 -5.31 53.38 4.20
N VAL A 9 -4.98 52.75 3.06
CA VAL A 9 -4.80 53.14 1.65
C VAL A 9 -3.34 53.50 1.30
N LEU A 10 -2.80 52.71 0.36
CA LEU A 10 -1.89 53.02 -0.76
C LEU A 10 -0.35 52.86 -0.66
N GLY A 11 0.14 52.20 -1.73
CA GLY A 11 1.46 52.29 -2.37
C GLY A 11 1.71 51.00 -3.18
N PHE A 12 1.25 50.80 -4.43
CA PHE A 12 1.76 51.31 -5.74
C PHE A 12 3.30 51.27 -5.82
N ALA A 13 4.02 50.75 -6.83
CA ALA A 13 3.76 50.31 -8.21
C ALA A 13 4.98 49.43 -8.65
N LEU A 14 4.86 48.33 -9.40
CA LEU A 14 4.79 48.22 -10.89
C LEU A 14 6.16 48.41 -11.60
N LEU A 15 6.64 47.36 -12.30
CA LEU A 15 7.39 47.38 -13.59
C LEU A 15 7.75 45.92 -13.96
N VAL A 16 7.04 45.28 -14.90
CA VAL A 16 7.29 45.22 -16.35
C VAL A 16 8.53 44.39 -16.70
N GLY A 17 8.28 43.21 -17.28
CA GLY A 17 9.25 42.36 -17.96
C GLY A 17 8.53 41.58 -19.07
N LEU A 18 8.33 42.29 -20.19
CA LEU A 18 7.91 41.77 -21.50
C LEU A 18 9.05 40.98 -22.16
N GLY A 19 8.70 39.94 -22.92
CA GLY A 19 9.55 39.34 -23.96
C GLY A 19 9.76 37.84 -23.76
N GLY A 20 9.41 36.96 -24.68
CA GLY A 20 8.89 37.14 -26.02
C GLY A 20 8.39 35.80 -26.58
N ALA A 21 7.44 35.90 -27.50
CA ALA A 21 7.05 34.81 -28.37
C ALA A 21 8.23 34.46 -29.30
N TRP A 22 8.58 33.18 -29.36
CA TRP A 22 9.31 32.59 -30.49
C TRP A 22 8.49 31.41 -31.02
N LEU A 23 7.76 31.73 -32.08
CA LEU A 23 7.24 30.84 -33.10
C LEU A 23 8.35 30.65 -34.14
N TRP A 24 8.36 29.48 -34.78
CA TRP A 24 9.22 29.01 -35.88
C TRP A 24 10.54 28.34 -35.45
N MET A 25 10.69 27.03 -35.71
CA MET A 25 11.24 26.60 -36.99
C MET A 25 11.01 25.10 -37.18
N GLU A 26 10.27 24.81 -38.23
CA GLU A 26 10.06 23.52 -38.85
C GLU A 26 11.38 23.10 -39.51
N GLN A 27 11.88 21.90 -39.18
CA GLN A 27 12.96 21.29 -39.94
C GLN A 27 12.65 19.82 -40.17
N GLN A 28 11.99 19.60 -41.31
CA GLN A 28 12.05 18.36 -42.08
C GLN A 28 13.51 18.01 -42.38
N SER A 29 13.88 16.77 -42.07
CA SER A 29 14.93 15.97 -42.70
C SER A 29 14.83 14.58 -42.07
N SER A 30 14.87 13.44 -42.73
CA SER A 30 14.79 13.06 -44.14
C SER A 30 14.50 11.57 -44.13
N ASP A 31 13.70 11.12 -45.09
CA ASP A 31 13.65 9.72 -45.51
C ASP A 31 15.06 9.13 -45.60
N THR A 32 15.31 8.08 -44.83
CA THR A 32 16.28 7.05 -45.21
C THR A 32 15.52 5.73 -45.25
N ALA A 33 15.07 5.42 -46.45
CA ALA A 33 14.60 4.11 -46.85
C ALA A 33 15.67 3.07 -46.53
N SER A 34 15.38 2.19 -45.56
CA SER A 34 16.08 0.93 -45.43
C SER A 34 15.49 -0.06 -46.45
N PRO A 35 16.33 -0.76 -47.23
CA PRO A 35 15.87 -1.65 -48.28
C PRO A 35 15.08 -2.83 -47.70
N VAL A 36 13.92 -3.07 -48.32
CA VAL A 36 13.09 -4.26 -48.19
C VAL A 36 13.94 -5.49 -48.51
N ALA A 37 14.31 -6.25 -47.48
CA ALA A 37 14.72 -7.63 -47.64
C ALA A 37 13.46 -8.50 -47.73
N THR A 38 13.18 -8.96 -48.94
CA THR A 38 12.11 -9.90 -49.28
C THR A 38 12.43 -11.26 -48.65
N ALA A 39 11.84 -11.57 -47.49
CA ALA A 39 11.81 -12.93 -46.98
C ALA A 39 10.55 -13.63 -47.50
N GLN A 40 10.77 -14.74 -48.21
CA GLN A 40 9.74 -15.55 -48.86
C GLN A 40 8.67 -16.07 -47.87
N PRO A 41 7.42 -16.22 -48.32
CA PRO A 41 6.38 -16.88 -47.54
C PRO A 41 6.71 -18.38 -47.43
N GLN A 42 7.12 -18.83 -46.24
CA GLN A 42 7.17 -20.25 -45.92
C GLN A 42 5.74 -20.74 -45.65
N THR A 43 5.36 -21.73 -46.44
CA THR A 43 4.11 -22.48 -46.41
C THR A 43 3.91 -23.13 -45.02
N PRO A 44 2.67 -23.22 -44.49
CA PRO A 44 2.43 -23.86 -43.20
C PRO A 44 2.74 -25.36 -43.30
N ALA A 45 3.79 -25.81 -42.62
CA ALA A 45 4.00 -27.24 -42.39
C ALA A 45 2.92 -27.73 -41.41
N ALA A 46 2.19 -28.76 -41.82
CA ALA A 46 1.15 -29.40 -41.07
C ALA A 46 1.62 -29.83 -39.67
N LEU A 47 0.78 -29.53 -38.67
CA LEU A 47 0.89 -30.00 -37.30
C LEU A 47 0.95 -31.53 -37.26
N ALA A 48 2.15 -32.09 -37.07
CA ALA A 48 2.31 -33.46 -36.62
C ALA A 48 1.96 -33.50 -35.13
N VAL A 49 0.76 -33.98 -34.82
CA VAL A 49 0.32 -34.27 -33.45
C VAL A 49 1.17 -35.41 -32.92
N ALA A 50 2.13 -35.09 -32.04
CA ALA A 50 2.82 -36.09 -31.24
C ALA A 50 1.83 -36.72 -30.24
N PRO A 51 1.86 -38.05 -30.03
CA PRO A 51 0.95 -38.71 -29.11
C PRO A 51 1.19 -38.20 -27.67
N ALA A 52 0.08 -37.94 -26.98
CA ALA A 52 0.06 -37.53 -25.59
C ALA A 52 0.79 -38.58 -24.71
N VAL A 53 2.02 -38.26 -24.32
CA VAL A 53 2.67 -38.95 -23.21
C VAL A 53 1.89 -38.57 -21.96
N ALA A 54 1.21 -39.55 -21.37
CA ALA A 54 0.47 -39.40 -20.15
C ALA A 54 1.35 -38.70 -19.10
N ALA A 55 0.98 -37.48 -18.73
CA ALA A 55 1.59 -36.79 -17.62
C ALA A 55 1.36 -37.66 -16.37
N ALA A 56 2.44 -38.20 -15.82
CA ALA A 56 2.41 -38.86 -14.53
C ALA A 56 1.80 -37.86 -13.54
N SER A 57 0.69 -38.24 -12.92
CA SER A 57 0.05 -37.47 -11.85
C SER A 57 1.09 -37.14 -10.80
N VAL A 58 1.51 -35.88 -10.74
CA VAL A 58 2.26 -35.34 -9.63
C VAL A 58 1.35 -35.50 -8.42
N LYS A 59 1.63 -36.51 -7.59
CA LYS A 59 1.01 -36.62 -6.27
C LYS A 59 1.24 -35.29 -5.58
N ALA A 60 0.15 -34.59 -5.27
CA ALA A 60 0.20 -33.43 -4.39
C ALA A 60 1.05 -33.80 -3.16
N PRO A 61 1.99 -32.93 -2.72
CA PRO A 61 2.68 -33.17 -1.46
C PRO A 61 1.62 -33.45 -0.39
N PRO A 62 1.81 -34.47 0.47
CA PRO A 62 0.83 -34.77 1.49
C PRO A 62 0.58 -33.49 2.27
N SER A 63 -0.68 -33.06 2.30
CA SER A 63 -1.11 -31.95 3.12
C SER A 63 -0.55 -32.20 4.51
N LEU A 64 0.38 -31.38 4.95
CA LEU A 64 0.73 -31.28 6.36
C LEU A 64 -0.55 -30.82 7.04
N GLN A 65 -1.37 -31.79 7.45
CA GLN A 65 -2.41 -31.57 8.42
C GLN A 65 -1.66 -31.17 9.69
N VAL A 66 -1.45 -29.86 9.83
CA VAL A 66 -1.04 -29.27 11.09
C VAL A 66 -2.13 -29.73 12.06
N PRO A 67 -1.81 -30.56 13.07
CA PRO A 67 -2.78 -30.94 14.07
C PRO A 67 -3.34 -29.64 14.63
N GLU A 68 -4.65 -29.48 14.54
CA GLU A 68 -5.36 -28.35 15.14
C GLU A 68 -5.20 -28.51 16.65
N ALA A 69 -4.06 -28.00 17.16
CA ALA A 69 -3.80 -27.96 18.57
C ALA A 69 -4.94 -27.16 19.20
N PRO A 70 -5.56 -27.65 20.29
CA PRO A 70 -6.60 -26.90 20.98
C PRO A 70 -6.05 -25.50 21.30
N LEU A 71 -6.64 -24.49 20.67
CA LEU A 71 -6.28 -23.10 20.92
C LEU A 71 -6.50 -22.83 22.42
N PRO A 72 -5.56 -22.14 23.11
CA PRO A 72 -5.73 -21.84 24.52
C PRO A 72 -7.05 -21.08 24.74
N PRO A 73 -7.76 -21.36 25.85
CA PRO A 73 -9.06 -20.75 26.12
C PRO A 73 -8.95 -19.22 26.08
N GLY A 74 -9.80 -18.58 25.26
CA GLY A 74 -9.77 -17.14 24.98
C GLY A 74 -9.15 -16.75 23.64
N THR A 75 -8.65 -17.71 22.85
CA THR A 75 -8.15 -17.47 21.48
C THR A 75 -9.18 -17.95 20.47
N GLU A 76 -10.32 -17.27 20.39
CA GLU A 76 -11.22 -17.47 19.25
C GLU A 76 -10.51 -16.97 17.99
N ARG A 77 -10.32 -17.85 17.01
CA ARG A 77 -9.88 -17.43 15.69
C ARG A 77 -10.96 -16.47 15.18
N PRO A 78 -10.62 -15.24 14.77
CA PRO A 78 -11.62 -14.30 14.27
C PRO A 78 -12.42 -15.00 13.17
N PRO A 79 -13.76 -14.93 13.19
CA PRO A 79 -14.56 -15.54 12.15
C PRO A 79 -14.11 -15.00 10.78
N LEU A 80 -13.83 -15.91 9.85
CA LEU A 80 -13.60 -15.52 8.46
C LEU A 80 -14.90 -14.93 7.94
N MET A 81 -14.84 -13.69 7.44
CA MET A 81 -16.04 -13.00 6.96
C MET A 81 -16.70 -13.76 5.79
N PRO A 82 -18.04 -13.71 5.67
CA PRO A 82 -18.74 -14.27 4.53
C PRO A 82 -18.24 -13.66 3.21
N LYS A 83 -18.09 -14.50 2.18
CA LYS A 83 -17.60 -14.05 0.86
C LYS A 83 -18.49 -12.97 0.25
N GLU A 84 -19.77 -13.00 0.59
CA GLU A 84 -20.81 -12.08 0.17
C GLU A 84 -20.53 -10.65 0.67
N LEU A 85 -20.09 -10.52 1.92
CA LEU A 85 -19.76 -9.21 2.49
C LEU A 85 -18.49 -8.64 1.86
N ILE A 86 -17.49 -9.50 1.59
CA ILE A 86 -16.29 -9.09 0.85
C ILE A 86 -16.67 -8.59 -0.54
N ALA A 87 -17.52 -9.32 -1.29
CA ALA A 87 -17.98 -8.88 -2.60
C ALA A 87 -18.69 -7.52 -2.54
N GLN A 88 -19.58 -7.34 -1.55
CA GLN A 88 -20.29 -6.09 -1.35
C GLN A 88 -19.35 -4.90 -1.06
N VAL A 89 -18.33 -5.09 -0.22
CA VAL A 89 -17.32 -4.05 0.04
C VAL A 89 -16.63 -3.60 -1.26
N LEU A 90 -16.25 -4.56 -2.10
CA LEU A 90 -15.53 -4.28 -3.34
C LEU A 90 -16.42 -3.64 -4.42
N GLU A 91 -17.71 -3.94 -4.41
CA GLU A 91 -18.69 -3.31 -5.31
C GLU A 91 -18.97 -1.85 -4.91
N ASP A 92 -19.14 -1.59 -3.62
CA ASP A 92 -19.46 -0.26 -3.11
C ASP A 92 -18.24 0.67 -3.10
N ASN A 93 -17.05 0.14 -2.82
CA ASN A 93 -15.79 0.89 -2.85
C ASN A 93 -15.00 0.54 -4.13
N LYS A 94 -15.42 1.14 -5.25
CA LYS A 94 -14.81 0.89 -6.57
C LYS A 94 -13.27 1.04 -6.60
N PRO A 95 -12.66 2.07 -5.99
CA PRO A 95 -11.21 2.16 -5.92
C PRO A 95 -10.56 0.93 -5.26
N LEU A 96 -11.09 0.51 -4.12
CA LEU A 96 -10.60 -0.64 -3.37
C LEU A 96 -10.87 -1.96 -4.12
N GLY A 97 -12.04 -2.09 -4.75
CA GLY A 97 -12.38 -3.18 -5.66
C GLY A 97 -11.37 -3.36 -6.79
N LEU A 98 -11.00 -2.26 -7.45
CA LEU A 98 -10.01 -2.27 -8.53
C LEU A 98 -8.62 -2.63 -8.02
N PHE A 99 -8.22 -2.12 -6.85
CA PHE A 99 -6.96 -2.51 -6.21
C PHE A 99 -6.92 -4.02 -5.93
N MET A 100 -7.96 -4.55 -5.28
CA MET A 100 -8.01 -5.95 -4.92
C MET A 100 -8.11 -6.88 -6.13
N HIS A 101 -8.72 -6.42 -7.22
CA HIS A 101 -8.70 -7.14 -8.49
C HIS A 101 -7.26 -7.39 -8.93
N TYR A 102 -6.41 -6.36 -9.03
CA TYR A 102 -5.02 -6.58 -9.43
C TYR A 102 -4.19 -7.28 -8.34
N HIS A 103 -4.37 -6.91 -7.08
CA HIS A 103 -3.54 -7.39 -5.97
C HIS A 103 -3.67 -8.90 -5.72
N LYS A 104 -4.86 -9.48 -5.96
CA LYS A 104 -5.12 -10.91 -5.76
C LYS A 104 -4.79 -11.79 -6.98
N HIS A 105 -4.45 -11.21 -8.12
CA HIS A 105 -4.24 -11.96 -9.36
C HIS A 105 -2.78 -11.94 -9.81
N VAL A 106 -2.34 -13.04 -10.44
CA VAL A 106 -1.02 -13.10 -11.07
C VAL A 106 -1.06 -12.33 -12.38
N LEU A 107 -0.30 -11.24 -12.46
CA LEU A 107 -0.23 -10.36 -13.63
C LEU A 107 0.87 -10.83 -14.60
N LEU A 108 0.48 -11.69 -15.54
CA LEU A 108 1.41 -12.32 -16.48
C LEU A 108 1.87 -11.37 -17.59
N ASP A 109 1.00 -10.46 -18.03
CA ASP A 109 1.28 -9.51 -19.10
C ASP A 109 1.81 -8.16 -18.58
N GLU A 110 2.45 -7.42 -19.49
CA GLU A 110 2.99 -6.09 -19.17
C GLU A 110 1.86 -5.07 -18.98
N GLN A 111 0.80 -5.16 -19.78
CA GLN A 111 -0.37 -4.28 -19.68
C GLN A 111 -1.03 -4.35 -18.30
N GLY A 112 -1.23 -5.54 -17.74
CA GLY A 112 -1.78 -5.71 -16.40
C GLY A 112 -0.88 -5.14 -15.32
N ARG A 113 0.45 -5.37 -15.42
CA ARG A 113 1.43 -4.81 -14.48
C ARG A 113 1.47 -3.28 -14.53
N ASP A 114 1.39 -2.69 -15.73
CA ASP A 114 1.38 -1.24 -15.89
C ASP A 114 0.07 -0.61 -15.41
N ALA A 115 -1.07 -1.28 -15.64
CA ALA A 115 -2.34 -0.86 -15.08
C ALA A 115 -2.32 -0.88 -13.55
N TYR A 116 -1.74 -1.93 -12.95
CA TYR A 116 -1.58 -2.02 -11.50
C TYR A 116 -0.64 -0.95 -10.96
N ARG A 117 0.52 -0.72 -11.59
CA ARG A 117 1.45 0.36 -11.22
C ARG A 117 0.79 1.73 -11.30
N LYS A 118 0.05 2.01 -12.38
CA LYS A 118 -0.70 3.25 -12.54
C LYS A 118 -1.69 3.46 -11.39
N LEU A 119 -2.32 2.39 -10.91
CA LEU A 119 -3.21 2.42 -9.76
C LEU A 119 -2.44 2.72 -8.44
N LEU A 120 -1.32 2.06 -8.21
CA LEU A 120 -0.47 2.24 -7.02
C LEU A 120 0.22 3.61 -6.97
N SER A 121 0.44 4.27 -8.11
CA SER A 121 0.97 5.64 -8.20
C SER A 121 -0.12 6.70 -8.39
N GLY A 122 -1.41 6.33 -8.33
CA GLY A 122 -2.51 7.26 -8.54
C GLY A 122 -2.68 8.20 -7.33
N PRO A 123 -2.52 9.53 -7.47
CA PRO A 123 -2.63 10.46 -6.34
C PRO A 123 -4.05 10.47 -5.73
N ASP A 124 -5.08 10.37 -6.57
CA ASP A 124 -6.47 10.32 -6.09
C ASP A 124 -6.75 9.05 -5.31
N MET A 125 -6.28 7.89 -5.81
CA MET A 125 -6.40 6.61 -5.11
C MET A 125 -5.74 6.68 -3.73
N MET A 126 -4.48 7.13 -3.70
CA MET A 126 -3.72 7.27 -2.46
C MET A 126 -4.43 8.18 -1.46
N LYS A 127 -4.93 9.33 -1.91
CA LYS A 127 -5.68 10.25 -1.05
C LYS A 127 -6.96 9.61 -0.52
N THR A 128 -7.76 8.98 -1.39
CA THR A 128 -9.00 8.31 -0.98
C THR A 128 -8.76 7.26 0.10
N LEU A 129 -7.76 6.41 -0.08
CA LEU A 129 -7.45 5.36 0.88
C LEU A 129 -6.80 5.91 2.15
N ALA A 130 -6.01 6.99 2.06
CA ALA A 130 -5.48 7.68 3.22
C ALA A 130 -6.60 8.32 4.06
N ASP A 131 -7.60 8.90 3.41
CA ASP A 131 -8.75 9.52 4.08
C ASP A 131 -9.61 8.47 4.78
N GLY A 132 -9.82 7.31 4.16
CA GLY A 132 -10.51 6.16 4.78
C GLY A 132 -9.82 5.72 6.08
N LEU A 133 -8.50 5.57 6.06
CA LEU A 133 -7.73 5.21 7.26
C LEU A 133 -7.80 6.27 8.37
N LYS A 134 -7.98 7.55 8.02
CA LYS A 134 -8.12 8.66 8.98
C LYS A 134 -9.54 8.85 9.48
N ASP A 135 -10.55 8.36 8.77
CA ASP A 135 -11.95 8.55 9.16
C ASP A 135 -12.23 7.80 10.47
N PRO A 136 -12.54 8.50 11.58
CA PRO A 136 -12.89 7.81 12.82
C PRO A 136 -14.15 6.95 12.69
N GLY A 137 -14.93 7.09 11.62
CA GLY A 137 -16.25 6.49 11.43
C GLY A 137 -17.29 7.05 12.42
N ARG A 138 -18.50 6.47 12.42
CA ARG A 138 -19.60 6.92 13.27
C ARG A 138 -20.37 5.73 13.82
N GLY A 139 -20.65 5.74 15.12
CA GLY A 139 -21.44 4.70 15.77
C GLY A 139 -20.65 3.42 16.05
N GLU A 140 -21.37 2.30 16.15
CA GLU A 140 -20.77 0.98 16.35
C GLU A 140 -19.87 0.60 15.15
N VAL A 141 -18.86 -0.24 15.40
CA VAL A 141 -17.96 -0.70 14.34
C VAL A 141 -18.65 -1.78 13.53
N GLU A 142 -18.88 -1.49 12.26
CA GLU A 142 -19.41 -2.48 11.33
C GLU A 142 -18.27 -3.38 10.83
N PRO A 143 -18.47 -4.71 10.71
CA PRO A 143 -17.46 -5.63 10.17
C PRO A 143 -16.91 -5.23 8.80
N ARG A 144 -17.75 -4.56 8.00
CA ARG A 144 -17.37 -3.97 6.71
C ARG A 144 -16.27 -2.91 6.86
N GLU A 145 -16.39 -2.01 7.83
CA GLU A 145 -15.44 -0.92 8.06
C GLU A 145 -14.05 -1.48 8.41
N GLN A 146 -14.00 -2.52 9.23
CA GLN A 146 -12.76 -3.22 9.57
C GLN A 146 -12.08 -3.80 8.32
N TYR A 147 -12.86 -4.42 7.43
CA TYR A 147 -12.32 -5.04 6.22
C TYR A 147 -11.82 -4.01 5.19
N GLU A 148 -12.57 -2.91 5.01
CA GLU A 148 -12.13 -1.77 4.19
C GLU A 148 -10.76 -1.25 4.66
N ARG A 149 -10.63 -1.00 5.97
CA ARG A 149 -9.37 -0.53 6.57
C ARG A 149 -8.20 -1.49 6.37
N LEU A 150 -8.43 -2.81 6.48
CA LEU A 150 -7.38 -3.80 6.20
C LEU A 150 -6.88 -3.71 4.75
N MET A 151 -7.80 -3.59 3.79
CA MET A 151 -7.45 -3.49 2.38
C MET A 151 -6.79 -2.14 2.04
N GLU A 152 -7.17 -1.06 2.73
CA GLU A 152 -6.49 0.23 2.63
C GLU A 152 -5.03 0.13 3.09
N VAL A 153 -4.75 -0.56 4.21
CA VAL A 153 -3.38 -0.84 4.66
C VAL A 153 -2.63 -1.70 3.62
N ASP A 154 -3.28 -2.73 3.05
CA ASP A 154 -2.68 -3.56 2.00
C ASP A 154 -2.30 -2.74 0.76
N TYR A 155 -3.09 -1.73 0.39
CA TYR A 155 -2.73 -0.80 -0.67
C TYR A 155 -1.43 -0.06 -0.36
N PHE A 156 -1.30 0.54 0.84
CA PHE A 156 -0.08 1.24 1.24
C PHE A 156 1.14 0.30 1.24
N LYS A 157 0.97 -0.92 1.74
CA LYS A 157 2.00 -1.95 1.72
C LYS A 157 2.46 -2.27 0.29
N ALA A 158 1.52 -2.53 -0.62
CA ALA A 158 1.84 -2.82 -2.02
C ALA A 158 2.50 -1.63 -2.72
N ALA A 159 1.98 -0.42 -2.50
CA ALA A 159 2.50 0.79 -3.12
C ALA A 159 3.92 1.13 -2.65
N LEU A 160 4.24 0.88 -1.38
CA LEU A 160 5.58 1.08 -0.80
C LEU A 160 6.56 -0.05 -1.12
N ALA A 161 6.07 -1.28 -1.35
CA ALA A 161 6.90 -2.41 -1.79
C ALA A 161 7.46 -2.21 -3.22
N TRP A 162 6.77 -1.42 -4.06
CA TRP A 162 7.29 -1.01 -5.35
C TRP A 162 8.34 0.10 -5.19
N LYS A 163 9.62 -0.30 -5.22
CA LYS A 163 10.77 0.59 -4.98
C LYS A 163 10.82 1.84 -5.86
N ASP A 164 10.41 1.72 -7.13
CA ASP A 164 10.45 2.81 -8.11
C ASP A 164 9.11 3.56 -8.21
N ASN A 165 8.21 3.42 -7.24
CA ASN A 165 6.96 4.16 -7.23
C ASN A 165 7.25 5.67 -7.18
N PRO A 166 6.85 6.46 -8.19
CA PRO A 166 7.15 7.89 -8.23
C PRO A 166 6.52 8.67 -7.08
N GLN A 167 5.50 8.09 -6.43
CA GLN A 167 4.79 8.70 -5.30
C GLN A 167 5.30 8.23 -3.94
N ARG A 168 6.44 7.54 -3.86
CA ARG A 168 6.95 6.95 -2.61
C ARG A 168 7.04 7.94 -1.46
N GLU A 169 7.57 9.15 -1.70
CA GLU A 169 7.65 10.17 -0.64
C GLU A 169 6.29 10.66 -0.17
N GLN A 170 5.33 10.80 -1.09
CA GLN A 170 3.97 11.16 -0.75
C GLN A 170 3.28 10.06 0.06
N LEU A 171 3.49 8.79 -0.31
CA LEU A 171 2.98 7.63 0.44
C LEU A 171 3.52 7.60 1.87
N LEU A 172 4.81 7.84 2.06
CA LEU A 172 5.41 7.93 3.40
C LEU A 172 4.84 9.11 4.19
N ALA A 173 4.66 10.28 3.56
CA ALA A 173 4.03 11.42 4.22
C ALA A 173 2.58 11.12 4.65
N HIS A 174 1.80 10.42 3.82
CA HIS A 174 0.46 9.98 4.20
C HIS A 174 0.48 8.98 5.35
N ALA A 175 1.42 8.02 5.35
CA ALA A 175 1.58 7.09 6.47
C ALA A 175 1.82 7.82 7.79
N GLU A 176 2.73 8.81 7.80
CA GLU A 176 2.98 9.65 8.98
C GLU A 176 1.73 10.41 9.44
N ASP A 177 0.98 10.99 8.49
CA ASP A 177 -0.23 11.75 8.80
C ASP A 177 -1.34 10.84 9.36
N ILE A 178 -1.51 9.63 8.81
CA ILE A 178 -2.44 8.62 9.35
C ILE A 178 -2.06 8.25 10.78
N ILE A 179 -0.78 8.03 11.05
CA ILE A 179 -0.28 7.67 12.39
C ILE A 179 -0.57 8.80 13.38
N LEU A 180 -0.21 10.03 13.03
CA LEU A 180 -0.33 11.21 13.90
C LEU A 180 -1.75 11.78 13.99
N GLN A 181 -2.69 11.31 13.16
CA GLN A 181 -4.07 11.80 13.17
C GLN A 181 -4.70 11.65 14.57
N GLN A 182 -5.20 12.75 15.12
CA GLN A 182 -5.79 12.79 16.47
C GLN A 182 -7.26 12.34 16.46
N ASN A 183 -7.54 11.12 16.00
CA ASN A 183 -8.89 10.59 15.80
C ASN A 183 -9.30 9.49 16.82
N ILE A 184 -8.51 9.30 17.88
CA ILE A 184 -8.81 8.39 19.00
C ILE A 184 -9.13 9.23 20.24
N PHE A 185 -10.36 9.13 20.74
CA PHE A 185 -10.84 9.91 21.89
C PHE A 185 -11.74 9.09 22.83
N GLY A 186 -11.82 9.51 24.10
CA GLY A 186 -12.44 8.73 25.18
C GLY A 186 -13.94 8.46 25.02
N GLY A 187 -14.65 9.24 24.21
CA GLY A 187 -16.08 9.06 23.92
C GLY A 187 -16.40 8.03 22.84
N GLN A 188 -15.40 7.45 22.17
CA GLN A 188 -15.59 6.35 21.21
C GLN A 188 -15.80 5.03 21.94
N ASP A 189 -16.54 4.13 21.30
CA ASP A 189 -16.61 2.74 21.73
C ASP A 189 -15.21 2.09 21.72
N THR A 190 -15.04 1.08 22.56
CA THR A 190 -13.72 0.44 22.75
C THR A 190 -13.24 -0.27 21.48
N GLU A 191 -14.14 -0.90 20.73
CA GLU A 191 -13.81 -1.61 19.50
C GLU A 191 -13.27 -0.66 18.43
N ARG A 192 -13.89 0.50 18.25
CA ARG A 192 -13.43 1.56 17.35
C ARG A 192 -12.06 2.08 17.71
N ARG A 193 -11.80 2.31 19.01
CA ARG A 193 -10.46 2.72 19.47
C ARG A 193 -9.42 1.66 19.15
N TYR A 194 -9.74 0.38 19.31
CA TYR A 194 -8.82 -0.71 18.97
C TYR A 194 -8.61 -0.85 17.47
N MET A 195 -9.66 -0.74 16.66
CA MET A 195 -9.56 -0.74 15.20
C MET A 195 -8.67 0.41 14.70
N LEU A 196 -8.88 1.63 15.21
CA LEU A 196 -8.09 2.80 14.84
C LEU A 196 -6.63 2.66 15.30
N ALA A 197 -6.40 2.18 16.53
CA ALA A 197 -5.05 1.94 17.05
C ALA A 197 -4.33 0.87 16.24
N GLY A 198 -5.00 -0.25 15.91
CA GLY A 198 -4.46 -1.32 15.08
C GLY A 198 -4.05 -0.83 13.70
N GLY A 199 -4.91 -0.04 13.02
CA GLY A 199 -4.56 0.57 11.74
C GLY A 199 -3.31 1.46 11.82
N LYS A 200 -3.20 2.29 12.87
CA LYS A 200 -2.01 3.13 13.11
C LYS A 200 -0.75 2.31 13.36
N MET A 201 -0.86 1.20 14.09
CA MET A 201 0.26 0.29 14.35
C MET A 201 0.80 -0.34 13.06
N GLU A 202 -0.10 -0.83 12.19
CA GLU A 202 0.32 -1.38 10.89
C GLU A 202 0.97 -0.31 10.03
N MET A 203 0.42 0.91 9.99
CA MET A 203 1.05 2.02 9.27
C MET A 203 2.41 2.41 9.84
N TYR A 204 2.58 2.40 11.18
CA TYR A 204 3.87 2.66 11.82
C TYR A 204 4.90 1.58 11.45
N ARG A 205 4.49 0.31 11.45
CA ARG A 205 5.34 -0.80 11.02
C ARG A 205 5.77 -0.65 9.56
N LEU A 206 4.83 -0.34 8.66
CA LEU A 206 5.14 -0.08 7.26
C LEU A 206 6.15 1.07 7.13
N LEU A 207 5.95 2.17 7.86
CA LEU A 207 6.88 3.29 7.87
C LEU A 207 8.27 2.86 8.37
N ALA A 208 8.35 2.12 9.48
CA ALA A 208 9.62 1.66 10.06
C ALA A 208 10.37 0.67 9.16
N GLU A 209 9.66 -0.16 8.38
CA GLU A 209 10.24 -1.04 7.37
C GLU A 209 10.87 -0.25 6.21
N GLN A 210 10.28 0.89 5.85
CA GLN A 210 10.76 1.75 4.75
C GLN A 210 11.82 2.76 5.18
N ASP A 211 11.65 3.37 6.34
CA ASP A 211 12.52 4.41 6.92
C ASP A 211 12.34 4.46 8.45
N MET A 212 13.25 3.79 9.16
CA MET A 212 13.24 3.75 10.62
C MET A 212 13.47 5.13 11.26
N GLN A 213 14.28 5.99 10.65
CA GLN A 213 14.56 7.30 11.22
C GLN A 213 13.30 8.18 11.22
N ARG A 214 12.54 8.14 10.11
CA ARG A 214 11.23 8.82 10.03
C ARG A 214 10.23 8.27 11.03
N ALA A 215 10.15 6.94 11.19
CA ALA A 215 9.27 6.32 12.17
C ALA A 215 9.58 6.79 13.61
N LEU A 216 10.86 6.76 14.01
CA LEU A 216 11.28 7.21 15.35
C LEU A 216 11.04 8.71 15.56
N ALA A 217 11.19 9.53 14.52
CA ALA A 217 10.92 10.96 14.57
C ALA A 217 9.43 11.30 14.85
N LEU A 218 8.51 10.34 14.67
CA LEU A 218 7.11 10.55 15.02
C LEU A 218 6.88 10.74 16.52
N GLY A 219 7.71 10.14 17.38
CA GLY A 219 7.59 10.33 18.84
C GLY A 219 7.79 11.79 19.24
N GLU A 220 8.79 12.47 18.65
CA GLU A 220 9.03 13.89 18.88
C GLU A 220 7.89 14.77 18.35
N ARG A 221 7.34 14.43 17.18
CA ARG A 221 6.21 15.15 16.57
C ARG A 221 4.89 14.96 17.33
N ALA A 222 4.73 13.82 17.99
CA ALA A 222 3.54 13.50 18.76
C ALA A 222 3.56 14.10 20.18
N ARG A 223 4.69 14.66 20.63
CA ARG A 223 4.83 15.23 21.98
C ARG A 223 3.77 16.29 22.25
N GLY A 224 3.08 16.17 23.39
CA GLY A 224 2.01 17.06 23.81
C GLY A 224 0.66 16.80 23.11
N THR A 225 0.55 15.78 22.26
CA THR A 225 -0.70 15.36 21.62
C THR A 225 -1.28 14.12 22.30
N ASN A 226 -2.53 13.76 22.00
CA ASN A 226 -3.10 12.49 22.44
C ASN A 226 -2.40 11.26 21.82
N MET A 227 -1.58 11.43 20.77
CA MET A 227 -0.84 10.36 20.11
C MET A 227 0.53 10.10 20.74
N GLU A 228 0.99 10.90 21.70
CA GLU A 228 2.31 10.76 22.33
C GLU A 228 2.52 9.34 22.91
N GLN A 229 1.57 8.87 23.72
CA GLN A 229 1.68 7.57 24.37
C GLN A 229 1.60 6.41 23.36
N LEU A 230 0.71 6.52 22.37
CA LEU A 230 0.55 5.48 21.35
C LEU A 230 1.79 5.37 20.47
N THR A 231 2.37 6.50 20.03
CA THR A 231 3.59 6.52 19.22
C THR A 231 4.81 5.99 19.99
N ALA A 232 4.96 6.35 21.26
CA ALA A 232 6.01 5.79 22.12
C ALA A 232 5.87 4.26 22.30
N TRP A 233 4.62 3.80 22.47
CA TRP A 233 4.34 2.37 22.56
C TRP A 233 4.65 1.64 21.24
N MET A 234 4.22 2.18 20.09
CA MET A 234 4.50 1.61 18.76
C MET A 234 6.00 1.49 18.49
N ALA A 235 6.79 2.51 18.85
CA ALA A 235 8.24 2.47 18.73
C ALA A 235 8.87 1.34 19.58
N THR A 236 8.37 1.16 20.80
CA THR A 236 8.82 0.09 21.70
C THR A 236 8.47 -1.29 21.16
N GLU A 237 7.25 -1.45 20.63
CA GLU A 237 6.79 -2.72 20.06
C GLU A 237 7.60 -3.11 18.82
N GLU A 238 7.83 -2.17 17.91
CA GLU A 238 8.61 -2.40 16.69
C GLU A 238 10.06 -2.78 17.01
N GLN A 239 10.67 -2.14 18.02
CA GLN A 239 12.01 -2.52 18.49
C GLN A 239 12.03 -3.94 19.07
N ARG A 240 11.00 -4.31 19.85
CA ARG A 240 10.87 -5.67 20.39
C ARG A 240 10.77 -6.70 19.27
N ARG A 241 9.89 -6.47 18.29
CA ARG A 241 9.69 -7.34 17.14
C ARG A 241 11.00 -7.57 16.39
N ARG A 242 11.73 -6.52 16.05
CA ARG A 242 13.01 -6.64 15.32
C ARG A 242 14.05 -7.43 16.11
N THR A 243 14.10 -7.23 17.42
CA THR A 243 15.01 -7.98 18.29
C THR A 243 14.67 -9.48 18.25
N GLN A 244 13.39 -9.83 18.30
CA GLN A 244 12.92 -11.22 18.19
C GLN A 244 13.21 -11.81 16.80
N GLU A 245 12.96 -11.06 15.72
CA GLU A 245 13.23 -11.52 14.35
C GLU A 245 14.72 -11.78 14.11
N GLU A 246 15.59 -10.94 14.67
CA GLU A 246 17.03 -11.14 14.60
C GLU A 246 17.48 -12.38 15.40
N GLN A 247 16.91 -12.59 16.60
CA GLN A 247 17.17 -13.79 17.40
C GLN A 247 16.78 -15.06 16.64
N ILE A 248 15.57 -15.11 16.09
CA ILE A 248 15.08 -16.24 15.29
C ILE A 248 16.00 -16.47 14.08
N ARG A 249 16.42 -15.40 13.40
CA ARG A 249 17.34 -15.50 12.25
C ARG A 249 18.69 -16.12 12.65
N LEU A 250 19.26 -15.72 13.78
CA LEU A 250 20.51 -16.26 14.30
C LEU A 250 20.37 -17.72 14.71
N GLU A 251 19.27 -18.08 15.38
CA GLU A 251 18.96 -19.47 15.75
C GLU A 251 18.83 -20.37 14.52
N MET A 252 18.11 -19.93 13.50
CA MET A 252 17.98 -20.66 12.23
C MET A 252 19.33 -20.86 11.54
N GLN A 253 20.20 -19.84 11.53
CA GLN A 253 21.55 -19.96 10.96
C GLN A 253 22.42 -20.94 11.75
N ALA A 254 22.33 -20.93 13.08
CA ALA A 254 23.05 -21.86 13.93
C ALA A 254 22.59 -23.31 13.70
N GLN A 255 21.27 -23.53 13.61
CA GLN A 255 20.70 -24.84 13.28
C GLN A 255 21.18 -25.33 11.91
N ALA A 256 21.11 -24.48 10.88
CA ALA A 256 21.58 -24.83 9.54
C ALA A 256 23.06 -25.21 9.49
N ARG A 257 23.92 -24.53 10.26
CA ARG A 257 25.36 -24.86 10.39
C ARG A 257 25.58 -26.19 11.09
N ASN A 258 24.86 -26.44 12.19
CA ASN A 258 24.99 -27.69 12.95
C ASN A 258 24.46 -28.89 12.16
N SER A 259 23.45 -28.71 11.32
CA SER A 259 22.93 -29.76 10.42
C SER A 259 23.81 -30.00 9.18
N ALA A 260 24.71 -29.07 8.86
CA ALA A 260 25.64 -29.18 7.73
C ALA A 260 27.05 -29.66 8.14
N ALA A 261 27.30 -29.86 9.44
CA ALA A 261 28.55 -30.43 9.94
C ALA A 261 28.48 -31.98 9.84
N PRO A 262 29.47 -32.63 9.18
CA PRO A 262 29.51 -34.08 8.98
C PRO A 262 29.78 -34.87 10.26
#